data_AF-A0A838Q161-F1
#
_entry.id   AF-A0A838Q161-F1
#
_cell.length_a   1.000
_cell.length_b   1.000
_cell.length_c   1.000
_cell.angle_alpha   90.00
_cell.angle_beta   90.00
_cell.angle_gamma   90.00
#
_symmetry.space_group_name_H-M   'P 1'
#
loop_
_entity.id
_entity.type
_entity.pdbx_description
1 polymer ?
#
loop_
_entity_poly.entity_id
_entity_poly.type
_entity_poly.pdbx_seq_one_letter_code
_entity_poly.pdbx_strand_id
1 'polypeptide(L)'
;MKQPSKIALVAAFAILYVVWGSTYLGILFAIKSIPPLLMAGSRYFTAGLLMYAVTRLRGAPPSGWVEWRTAAIVGAALLLGGNGGVTVAEQFVASGLAAVVIATVPIYIALLGWITGSA
;
A
#
# COMPACT_ATOMS: atom_id res chain seq x y z
N MET A 1 -10.83 -13.81 -19.36
CA MET A 1 -10.71 -12.36 -19.09
C MET A 1 -10.35 -11.68 -20.41
N LYS A 2 -11.09 -10.65 -20.87
CA LYS A 2 -10.73 -9.92 -22.11
C LYS A 2 -9.39 -9.21 -21.90
N GLN A 3 -8.48 -9.29 -22.87
CA GLN A 3 -7.23 -8.55 -22.78
C GLN A 3 -7.52 -7.04 -22.71
N PRO A 4 -6.91 -6.30 -21.76
CA PRO A 4 -7.12 -4.86 -21.65
C PRO A 4 -6.61 -4.16 -22.92
N SER A 5 -7.28 -3.08 -23.32
CA SER A 5 -6.82 -2.29 -24.48
C SER A 5 -5.48 -1.62 -24.17
N LYS A 6 -4.67 -1.36 -25.20
CA LYS A 6 -3.38 -0.65 -25.04
C LYS A 6 -3.55 0.70 -24.31
N ILE A 7 -4.67 1.38 -24.57
CA ILE A 7 -5.01 2.66 -23.93
C ILE A 7 -5.26 2.47 -22.43
N ALA A 8 -6.01 1.44 -22.04
CA ALA A 8 -6.27 1.14 -20.63
C ALA A 8 -4.96 0.80 -19.88
N LEU A 9 -4.06 0.07 -20.53
CA LEU A 9 -2.75 -0.27 -19.97
C LEU A 9 -1.90 0.99 -19.74
N VAL A 10 -1.79 1.86 -20.75
CA VAL A 10 -1.03 3.13 -20.63
C VAL A 10 -1.63 4.03 -19.56
N ALA A 11 -2.97 4.15 -19.51
CA ALA A 11 -3.64 4.93 -18.48
C ALA A 11 -3.38 4.38 -17.07
N ALA A 12 -3.40 3.05 -16.89
CA ALA A 12 -3.08 2.43 -15.60
C ALA A 12 -1.65 2.72 -15.16
N PHE A 13 -0.67 2.64 -16.07
CA PHE A 13 0.72 3.02 -15.76
C PHE A 13 0.87 4.52 -15.45
N ALA A 14 0.18 5.39 -16.19
CA ALA A 14 0.21 6.82 -15.91
C ALA A 14 -0.36 7.15 -14.52
N ILE A 15 -1.49 6.55 -14.16
CA ILE A 15 -2.08 6.69 -12.82
C ILE A 15 -1.12 6.15 -11.76
N LEU A 16 -0.53 4.98 -12.00
CA LEU A 16 0.47 4.40 -11.09
C LEU A 16 1.64 5.38 -10.89
N TYR A 17 2.26 5.89 -11.95
CA TYR A 17 3.42 6.76 -11.81
C TYR A 17 3.09 8.11 -11.17
N VAL A 18 1.95 8.71 -11.49
CA VAL A 18 1.59 10.03 -10.97
C VAL A 18 0.98 9.93 -9.57
N VAL A 19 -0.07 9.12 -9.40
CA VAL A 19 -0.81 9.05 -8.13
C VAL A 19 0.00 8.27 -7.09
N TRP A 20 0.55 7.12 -7.47
CA TRP A 20 1.32 6.32 -6.52
C TRP A 20 2.70 6.93 -6.26
N GLY A 21 3.38 7.43 -7.30
CA GLY A 21 4.67 8.12 -7.15
C GLY A 21 4.58 9.39 -6.30
N SER A 22 3.52 10.20 -6.47
CA SER A 22 3.32 11.40 -5.62
C SER A 22 3.04 11.08 -4.16
N THR A 23 2.69 9.82 -3.82
CA THR A 23 2.48 9.41 -2.44
C THR A 23 3.76 9.57 -1.61
N TYR A 24 4.93 9.21 -2.14
CA TYR A 24 6.22 9.39 -1.44
C TYR A 24 6.53 10.86 -1.18
N LEU A 25 6.23 11.73 -2.14
CA LEU A 25 6.37 13.17 -1.92
C LEU A 25 5.40 13.68 -0.85
N GLY A 26 4.15 13.21 -0.88
CA GLY A 26 3.14 13.55 0.13
C GLY A 26 3.52 13.07 1.54
N ILE A 27 4.10 11.87 1.66
CA ILE A 27 4.59 11.33 2.93
C ILE A 27 5.70 12.23 3.47
N LEU A 28 6.72 12.53 2.67
CA LEU A 28 7.81 13.44 3.04
C LEU A 28 7.32 14.80 3.53
N PHE A 29 6.26 15.36 2.93
CA PHE A 29 5.67 16.61 3.42
C PHE A 29 4.92 16.43 4.74
N ALA A 30 4.11 15.38 4.86
CA ALA A 30 3.28 15.15 6.04
C ALA A 30 4.11 14.83 7.30
N ILE A 31 5.20 14.07 7.15
CA ILE A 31 6.07 13.69 8.27
C ILE A 31 6.87 14.85 8.86
N LYS A 32 6.91 16.01 8.20
CA LYS A 32 7.50 17.25 8.76
C LYS A 32 6.67 17.82 9.90
N SER A 33 5.37 17.54 9.92
CA SER A 33 4.42 18.08 10.90
C SER A 33 3.77 17.00 11.78
N ILE A 34 3.70 15.75 11.30
CA ILE A 34 3.00 14.65 11.96
C ILE A 34 4.01 13.51 12.18
N PRO A 35 4.08 12.91 13.38
CA PRO A 35 4.92 11.73 13.60
C PRO A 35 4.65 10.64 12.54
N PRO A 36 5.70 10.02 11.95
CA PRO A 36 5.56 9.18 10.76
C PRO A 36 4.56 8.04 10.92
N LEU A 37 4.65 7.29 12.02
CA LEU A 37 3.74 6.17 12.29
C LEU A 37 2.31 6.64 12.59
N LEU A 38 2.13 7.83 13.16
CA LEU A 38 0.80 8.40 13.38
C LEU A 38 0.15 8.84 12.07
N MET A 39 0.94 9.43 11.16
CA MET A 39 0.47 9.78 9.82
C MET A 39 0.08 8.53 9.04
N ALA A 40 0.97 7.55 8.94
CA ALA A 40 0.67 6.30 8.23
C ALA A 40 -0.52 5.56 8.88
N GLY A 41 -0.50 5.44 10.22
CA GLY A 41 -1.55 4.76 10.98
C GLY A 41 -2.92 5.41 10.80
N SER A 42 -3.02 6.73 10.91
CA SER A 42 -4.29 7.45 10.69
C SER A 42 -4.80 7.27 9.27
N ARG A 43 -3.95 7.40 8.25
CA ARG A 43 -4.32 7.20 6.84
C ARG A 43 -4.93 5.81 6.61
N TYR A 44 -4.27 4.76 7.10
CA TYR A 44 -4.73 3.39 6.91
C TYR A 44 -5.93 3.02 7.78
N PHE A 45 -6.00 3.55 9.00
CA PHE A 45 -7.14 3.37 9.87
C PHE A 45 -8.40 4.00 9.28
N THR A 46 -8.30 5.24 8.79
CA THR A 46 -9.42 5.92 8.12
C THR A 46 -9.84 5.17 6.86
N ALA A 47 -8.91 4.73 6.02
CA ALA A 47 -9.23 3.95 4.83
C ALA A 47 -9.93 2.62 5.18
N GLY A 48 -9.41 1.88 6.16
CA GLY A 48 -9.98 0.63 6.65
C GLY A 48 -11.38 0.82 7.22
N LEU A 49 -11.59 1.87 8.02
CA LEU A 49 -12.89 2.20 8.59
C LEU A 49 -13.92 2.55 7.50
N LEU A 50 -13.54 3.35 6.51
CA LEU A 50 -14.40 3.70 5.38
C LEU A 50 -14.77 2.45 4.57
N MET A 51 -13.80 1.59 4.25
CA MET A 51 -14.05 0.35 3.53
C MET A 51 -14.96 -0.59 4.33
N TYR A 52 -14.72 -0.74 5.63
CA TYR A 52 -15.55 -1.55 6.51
C TYR A 52 -16.97 -0.99 6.60
N ALA A 53 -17.15 0.33 6.74
CA ALA A 53 -18.46 0.95 6.73
C ALA A 53 -19.21 0.67 5.42
N VAL A 54 -18.55 0.85 4.26
CA VAL A 54 -19.15 0.60 2.96
C VAL A 54 -19.58 -0.86 2.78
N THR A 55 -18.77 -1.84 3.21
CA THR A 55 -19.14 -3.26 3.09
C THR A 55 -20.31 -3.63 3.99
N ARG A 56 -20.36 -3.08 5.20
CA ARG A 56 -21.49 -3.28 6.13
C ARG A 56 -22.78 -2.63 5.62
N LEU A 57 -22.69 -1.44 5.02
CA LEU A 57 -23.82 -0.78 4.36
C LEU A 57 -24.34 -1.56 3.14
N ARG A 58 -23.49 -2.36 2.49
CA ARG A 58 -23.87 -3.24 1.38
C ARG A 58 -24.43 -4.59 1.82
N GLY A 59 -24.61 -4.81 3.13
CA GLY A 59 -25.21 -6.03 3.68
C GLY A 59 -24.25 -7.22 3.81
N ALA A 60 -22.93 -7.02 3.70
CA ALA A 60 -21.97 -8.09 3.98
C ALA A 60 -22.14 -8.61 5.42
N PRO A 61 -22.03 -9.91 5.70
CA PRO A 61 -22.17 -10.45 7.06
C PRO A 61 -21.13 -9.85 8.03
N PRO A 62 -21.43 -9.78 9.34
CA PRO A 62 -20.47 -9.29 10.33
C PRO A 62 -19.26 -10.21 10.41
N SER A 63 -18.08 -9.61 10.53
CA SER A 63 -16.83 -10.37 10.56
C SER A 63 -16.65 -11.13 11.88
N GLY A 64 -16.32 -12.40 11.79
CA GLY A 64 -16.02 -13.28 12.91
C GLY A 64 -14.60 -13.07 13.47
N TRP A 65 -14.32 -13.67 14.64
CA TRP A 65 -13.04 -13.52 15.33
C TRP A 65 -11.82 -13.96 14.50
N VAL A 66 -11.94 -15.04 13.72
CA VAL A 66 -10.86 -15.54 12.86
C VAL A 66 -10.49 -14.54 11.77
N GLU A 67 -11.49 -13.84 11.22
CA GLU A 67 -11.31 -12.83 10.17
C GLU A 67 -10.63 -11.59 10.75
N TRP A 68 -11.06 -11.14 11.94
CA TRP A 68 -10.40 -10.05 12.66
C TRP A 68 -8.95 -10.36 13.00
N ARG A 69 -8.66 -11.58 13.50
CA ARG A 69 -7.29 -12.00 13.78
C ARG A 69 -6.42 -12.02 12.52
N THR A 70 -6.94 -12.61 11.44
CA THR A 70 -6.22 -12.69 10.17
C THR A 70 -5.97 -11.30 9.59
N ALA A 71 -6.98 -10.44 9.61
CA ALA A 71 -6.86 -9.05 9.15
C ALA A 71 -5.86 -8.25 10.00
N ALA A 72 -5.83 -8.45 11.32
CA ALA A 72 -4.86 -7.81 12.19
C ALA A 72 -3.43 -8.26 11.89
N ILE A 73 -3.19 -9.56 11.70
CA ILE A 73 -1.84 -10.09 11.39
C ILE A 73 -1.38 -9.60 10.01
N VAL A 74 -2.20 -9.80 8.98
CA VAL A 74 -1.86 -9.42 7.60
C VAL A 74 -1.73 -7.91 7.49
N GLY A 75 -2.65 -7.16 8.09
CA GLY A 75 -2.63 -5.71 8.15
C GLY A 75 -1.39 -5.20 8.87
N ALA A 76 -1.04 -5.74 10.04
CA ALA A 76 0.16 -5.34 10.76
C ALA A 76 1.43 -5.62 9.93
N ALA A 77 1.55 -6.80 9.32
CA ALA A 77 2.71 -7.14 8.49
C ALA A 77 2.85 -6.21 7.27
N LEU A 78 1.77 -5.95 6.55
CA LEU A 78 1.78 -5.09 5.34
C LEU A 78 1.94 -3.61 5.69
N LEU A 79 1.26 -3.13 6.73
CA LEU A 79 1.23 -1.72 7.09
C LEU A 79 2.46 -1.31 7.90
N LEU A 80 2.92 -2.11 8.86
CA LEU A 80 4.13 -1.79 9.63
C LEU A 80 5.39 -2.10 8.82
N GLY A 81 5.47 -3.30 8.22
CA GLY A 81 6.64 -3.72 7.47
C GLY A 81 6.78 -3.01 6.12
N GLY A 82 5.69 -2.94 5.34
CA GLY A 82 5.70 -2.33 4.02
C GLY A 82 5.72 -0.80 4.08
N ASN A 83 4.55 -0.20 4.23
CA ASN A 83 4.41 1.27 4.08
C ASN A 83 4.89 2.06 5.32
N GLY A 84 4.75 1.49 6.51
CA GLY A 84 5.28 2.06 7.75
C GLY A 84 6.81 2.12 7.73
N GLY A 85 7.46 1.05 7.26
CA GLY A 85 8.89 1.01 7.00
C GLY A 85 9.35 2.11 6.03
N VAL A 86 8.63 2.30 4.92
CA VAL A 86 8.89 3.41 3.98
C VAL A 86 8.74 4.77 4.66
N THR A 87 7.68 4.96 5.44
CA THR A 87 7.38 6.23 6.10
C THR A 87 8.43 6.59 7.15
N VAL A 88 9.01 5.60 7.83
CA VAL A 88 10.16 5.77 8.72
C VAL A 88 11.44 6.02 7.92
N ALA A 89 11.66 5.28 6.83
CA ALA A 89 12.83 5.46 5.98
C ALA A 89 12.90 6.86 5.36
N GLU A 90 11.76 7.45 4.98
CA GLU A 90 11.69 8.83 4.45
C GLU A 90 12.13 9.92 5.44
N GLN A 91 12.30 9.61 6.73
CA GLN A 91 12.96 10.51 7.66
C GLN A 91 14.48 10.61 7.41
N PHE A 92 15.06 9.61 6.76
CA PHE A 92 16.50 9.45 6.54
C PHE A 92 16.90 9.53 5.07
N VAL A 93 15.96 9.33 4.14
CA VAL A 93 16.22 9.35 2.70
C VAL A 93 15.29 10.31 1.95
N ALA A 94 15.78 10.85 0.84
CA ALA A 94 14.94 11.65 -0.05
C ALA A 94 13.80 10.80 -0.66
N SER A 95 12.62 11.40 -0.85
CA SER A 95 11.45 10.72 -1.43
C SER A 95 11.71 10.14 -2.82
N GLY A 96 12.59 10.77 -3.61
CA GLY A 96 13.05 10.24 -4.90
C GLY A 96 13.82 8.93 -4.77
N LEU A 97 14.68 8.81 -3.75
CA LEU A 97 15.40 7.55 -3.48
C LEU A 97 14.43 6.48 -2.98
N ALA A 98 13.51 6.82 -2.07
CA ALA A 98 12.46 5.92 -1.63
C ALA A 98 11.62 5.38 -2.80
N ALA A 99 11.20 6.26 -3.72
CA ALA A 99 10.44 5.89 -4.91
C ALA A 99 11.20 4.93 -5.83
N VAL A 100 12.49 5.19 -6.10
CA VAL A 100 13.32 4.32 -6.96
C VAL A 100 13.53 2.95 -6.32
N VAL A 101 13.77 2.90 -5.00
CA VAL A 101 13.91 1.63 -4.27
C VAL A 101 12.60 0.84 -4.34
N ILE A 102 11.45 1.45 -4.08
CA ILE A 102 10.16 0.74 -4.15
C ILE A 102 9.78 0.34 -5.59
N ALA A 103 10.24 1.08 -6.60
CA ALA A 103 10.06 0.66 -8.00
C ALA A 103 10.73 -0.69 -8.32
N THR A 104 11.64 -1.19 -7.47
CA THR A 104 12.24 -2.52 -7.61
C THR A 104 11.40 -3.66 -7.01
N VAL A 105 10.32 -3.36 -6.26
CA VAL A 105 9.43 -4.39 -5.67
C VAL A 105 8.96 -5.46 -6.66
N PRO A 106 8.57 -5.16 -7.91
CA PRO A 106 8.20 -6.19 -8.88
C PRO A 106 9.30 -7.22 -9.15
N ILE A 107 10.58 -6.82 -9.06
CA ILE A 107 11.72 -7.73 -9.23
C ILE A 107 11.75 -8.73 -8.07
N TYR A 108 11.59 -8.27 -6.83
CA TYR A 108 11.52 -9.14 -5.66
C TYR A 108 10.33 -10.10 -5.74
N ILE A 109 9.16 -9.63 -6.19
CA ILE A 109 7.97 -10.47 -6.39
C ILE A 109 8.24 -11.56 -7.43
N ALA A 110 8.86 -11.21 -8.56
CA ALA A 110 9.20 -12.17 -9.62
C ALA A 110 10.22 -13.22 -9.13
N LEU A 111 11.26 -12.80 -8.40
CA LEU A 111 12.26 -13.70 -7.82
C LEU A 111 11.64 -14.64 -6.79
N LEU A 112 10.81 -14.12 -5.89
CA LEU A 112 10.11 -14.95 -4.90
C LEU A 112 9.19 -15.96 -5.59
N GLY A 113 8.41 -15.52 -6.58
CA GLY A 113 7.55 -16.41 -7.36
C GLY A 113 8.31 -17.52 -8.06
N TRP A 114 9.50 -17.22 -8.60
CA TRP A 114 10.38 -18.23 -9.19
C TRP A 114 10.90 -19.23 -8.14
N ILE A 115 11.36 -18.74 -6.99
CA ILE A 115 11.85 -19.58 -5.89
C ILE A 115 10.76 -20.48 -5.31
N THR A 116 9.52 -19.99 -5.22
CA THR A 116 8.38 -20.74 -4.67
C THR A 116 7.65 -21.60 -5.71
N GLY A 117 8.13 -21.64 -6.96
CA GLY A 117 7.53 -22.42 -8.05
C GLY A 117 6.14 -21.92 -8.48
N SER A 118 5.85 -20.64 -8.25
CA SER A 118 4.55 -19.99 -8.50
C SER A 118 4.53 -19.16 -9.79
N ALA A 119 5.69 -19.02 -10.45
CA ALA A 119 5.91 -18.25 -11.66
C ALA A 119 6.17 -19.13 -12.88
#